data_AF-A0A7Y5F756-F1
#
_entry.id   AF-A0A7Y5F756-F1
#
_cell.length_a   1.000
_cell.length_b   1.000
_cell.length_c   1.000
_cell.angle_alpha   90.00
_cell.angle_beta   90.00
_cell.angle_gamma   90.00
#
_symmetry.space_group_name_H-M   'P 1'
#
loop_
_entity.id
_entity.type
_entity.pdbx_description
1 polymer ?
#
loop_
_entity_poly.entity_id
_entity_poly.type
_entity_poly.pdbx_seq_one_letter_code
_entity_poly.pdbx_strand_id
1 'polypeptide(L)'
;MNLSAENFDRAALFVNTHARPIDRCLFAYHFNAGSAGDVLDALRAFQNPDGGFGNALEPDFRLPASSAMATSVGLQYAVAVGTPPEHPIVQGAIQYLVNTYQAEGDYWPALPLEVNDHPHAFWWGRDSVAAPPEEAWANPSAELVGYLHYARASV
;
A
#
# COMPACT_ATOMS: atom_id res chain seq x y z
N MET A 1 -10.99 9.27 24.51
CA MET A 1 -12.33 8.65 24.39
C MET A 1 -12.07 7.15 24.30
N ASN A 2 -12.55 6.34 25.26
CA ASN A 2 -12.33 4.90 25.23
C ASN A 2 -13.57 4.23 24.63
N LEU A 3 -13.36 3.33 23.66
CA LEU A 3 -14.43 2.53 23.06
C LEU A 3 -14.96 1.54 24.11
N SER A 4 -16.29 1.42 24.27
CA SER A 4 -16.86 0.38 25.14
C SER A 4 -16.69 -1.01 24.54
N ALA A 5 -16.69 -2.06 25.37
CA ALA A 5 -16.59 -3.44 24.89
C ALA A 5 -17.70 -3.78 23.88
N GLU A 6 -18.94 -3.37 24.15
CA GLU A 6 -20.07 -3.56 23.21
C GLU A 6 -19.84 -2.87 21.86
N ASN A 7 -19.33 -1.63 21.86
CA ASN A 7 -19.04 -0.92 20.61
C ASN A 7 -17.85 -1.54 19.87
N PHE A 8 -16.87 -2.08 20.60
CA PHE A 8 -15.79 -2.86 20.01
C PHE A 8 -16.33 -4.12 19.32
N ASP A 9 -17.19 -4.90 19.99
CA ASP A 9 -17.76 -6.13 19.42
C ASP A 9 -18.57 -5.86 18.15
N ARG A 10 -19.33 -4.75 18.13
CA ARG A 10 -20.06 -4.31 16.93
C ARG A 10 -19.12 -3.94 15.79
N ALA A 11 -18.01 -3.25 16.08
CA ALA A 11 -17.01 -2.91 15.07
C ALA A 11 -16.28 -4.17 14.56
N ALA A 12 -15.91 -5.09 15.45
CA ALA A 12 -15.29 -6.37 15.11
C ALA A 12 -16.20 -7.21 14.21
N LEU A 13 -17.50 -7.29 14.53
CA LEU A 13 -18.48 -7.98 13.69
C LEU A 13 -18.55 -7.35 12.29
N PHE A 14 -18.58 -6.02 12.20
CA PHE A 14 -18.61 -5.31 10.91
C PHE A 14 -17.38 -5.64 10.07
N VAL A 15 -16.18 -5.55 10.64
CA VAL A 15 -14.93 -5.86 9.93
C VAL A 15 -14.92 -7.32 9.43
N ASN A 16 -15.25 -8.27 10.31
CA ASN A 16 -15.24 -9.69 9.98
C ASN A 16 -16.23 -10.08 8.87
N THR A 17 -17.31 -9.32 8.71
CA THR A 17 -18.38 -9.62 7.74
C THR A 17 -18.27 -8.81 6.45
N HIS A 18 -17.78 -7.57 6.49
CA HIS A 18 -17.84 -6.64 5.36
C HIS A 18 -16.48 -6.18 4.83
N ALA A 19 -15.40 -6.22 5.63
CA ALA A 19 -14.10 -5.73 5.18
C ALA A 19 -13.47 -6.64 4.11
N ARG A 20 -12.43 -6.18 3.41
CA ARG A 20 -11.71 -7.01 2.43
C ARG A 20 -10.93 -8.11 3.17
N PRO A 21 -10.60 -9.24 2.53
CA PRO A 21 -9.83 -10.32 3.17
C PRO A 21 -8.56 -9.83 3.87
N ILE A 22 -7.76 -8.97 3.24
CA ILE A 22 -6.54 -8.40 3.83
C ILE A 22 -6.81 -7.57 5.09
N ASP A 23 -7.89 -6.79 5.12
CA ASP A 23 -8.28 -5.98 6.27
C ASP A 23 -8.75 -6.86 7.44
N ARG A 24 -9.44 -7.97 7.14
CA ARG A 24 -9.83 -8.97 8.15
C ARG A 24 -8.60 -9.64 8.76
N CYS A 25 -7.61 -10.00 7.94
CA CYS A 25 -6.35 -10.55 8.42
C CYS A 25 -5.61 -9.55 9.31
N LEU A 26 -5.52 -8.28 8.90
CA LEU A 26 -4.86 -7.23 9.70
C LEU A 26 -5.60 -6.98 11.03
N PHE A 27 -6.93 -6.97 11.01
CA PHE A 27 -7.74 -6.88 12.23
C PHE A 27 -7.49 -8.07 13.17
N ALA A 28 -7.46 -9.29 12.62
CA ALA A 28 -7.21 -10.50 13.40
C ALA A 28 -5.80 -10.51 14.01
N TYR A 29 -4.80 -9.96 13.31
CA TYR A 29 -3.44 -9.79 13.84
C TYR A 29 -3.40 -8.87 15.07
N HIS A 30 -4.09 -7.73 15.02
CA HIS A 30 -4.04 -6.75 16.12
C HIS A 30 -4.92 -7.11 17.33
N PHE A 31 -6.08 -7.72 17.09
CA PHE A 31 -7.12 -7.84 18.11
C PHE A 31 -7.51 -9.28 18.46
N ASN A 32 -7.08 -10.26 17.67
CA ASN A 32 -7.35 -11.67 17.89
C ASN A 32 -6.02 -12.45 17.91
N ALA A 33 -6.06 -13.74 17.57
CA ALA A 33 -4.89 -14.61 17.48
C ALA A 33 -4.39 -14.79 16.03
N GLY A 34 -4.59 -13.80 15.14
CA GLY A 34 -4.09 -13.83 13.78
C GLY A 34 -2.58 -13.65 13.71
N SER A 35 -1.94 -14.18 12.68
CA SER A 35 -0.49 -14.10 12.51
C SER A 35 -0.07 -13.06 11.45
N ALA A 36 1.17 -12.58 11.53
CA ALA A 36 1.76 -11.76 10.46
C ALA A 36 1.77 -12.53 9.12
N GLY A 37 1.95 -13.86 9.17
CA GLY A 37 1.89 -14.73 7.99
C GLY A 37 0.54 -14.65 7.27
N ASP A 38 -0.58 -14.67 8.01
CA ASP A 38 -1.92 -14.58 7.41
C ASP A 38 -2.13 -13.27 6.65
N VAL A 39 -1.59 -12.16 7.18
CA VAL A 39 -1.65 -10.84 6.53
C VAL A 39 -0.78 -10.85 5.27
N LEU A 40 0.43 -11.38 5.35
CA LEU A 40 1.35 -11.43 4.21
C LEU A 40 0.84 -12.35 3.09
N ASP A 41 0.24 -13.48 3.44
CA ASP A 41 -0.37 -14.39 2.48
C ASP A 41 -1.54 -13.72 1.73
N ALA A 42 -2.39 -12.96 2.44
CA ALA A 42 -3.45 -12.17 1.81
C ALA A 42 -2.89 -11.01 0.96
N LEU A 43 -1.82 -10.35 1.43
CA LEU A 43 -1.17 -9.24 0.74
C LEU A 43 -0.54 -9.66 -0.59
N ARG A 44 -0.05 -10.90 -0.72
CA ARG A 44 0.52 -11.41 -1.98
C ARG A 44 -0.44 -11.35 -3.17
N ALA A 45 -1.76 -11.40 -2.95
CA ALA A 45 -2.75 -11.28 -4.01
C ALA A 45 -2.73 -9.90 -4.71
N PHE A 46 -2.09 -8.90 -4.10
CA PHE A 46 -2.01 -7.54 -4.61
C PHE A 46 -0.65 -7.19 -5.21
N GLN A 47 0.39 -7.99 -4.96
CA GLN A 47 1.73 -7.75 -5.49
C GLN A 47 1.85 -8.31 -6.90
N ASN A 48 2.25 -7.45 -7.84
CA ASN A 48 2.43 -7.83 -9.24
C ASN A 48 3.84 -8.39 -9.50
N PRO A 49 4.07 -9.05 -10.66
CA PRO A 49 5.38 -9.63 -10.99
C PRO A 49 6.55 -8.64 -11.06
N ASP A 50 6.28 -7.34 -11.24
CA ASP A 50 7.29 -6.27 -11.23
C ASP A 50 7.72 -5.86 -9.82
N GLY A 51 7.12 -6.47 -8.79
CA GLY A 51 7.38 -6.22 -7.37
C GLY A 51 6.51 -5.12 -6.75
N GLY A 52 5.87 -4.28 -7.57
CA GLY A 52 4.96 -3.24 -7.10
C GLY A 52 3.60 -3.81 -6.70
N PHE A 53 2.75 -2.97 -6.12
CA PHE A 53 1.39 -3.34 -5.75
C PHE A 53 0.35 -2.63 -6.62
N GLY A 54 -0.76 -3.34 -6.87
CA GLY A 54 -1.92 -2.88 -7.61
C GLY A 54 -3.19 -3.60 -7.16
N ASN A 55 -4.02 -4.01 -8.12
CA ASN A 55 -5.22 -4.83 -7.87
C ASN A 55 -6.18 -4.24 -6.83
N ALA A 56 -6.41 -2.92 -6.87
CA ALA A 56 -7.29 -2.21 -5.92
C ALA A 56 -6.86 -2.28 -4.44
N LEU A 57 -5.55 -2.45 -4.19
CA LEU A 57 -5.02 -2.42 -2.82
C LEU A 57 -5.26 -1.06 -2.14
N GLU A 58 -4.97 0.03 -2.85
CA GLU A 58 -5.46 1.36 -2.49
C GLU A 58 -6.94 1.45 -2.86
N PRO A 59 -7.85 1.56 -1.86
CA PRO A 59 -9.28 1.42 -2.07
C PRO A 59 -9.93 2.51 -2.94
N ASP A 60 -9.27 3.64 -3.18
CA ASP A 60 -9.82 4.71 -4.01
C ASP A 60 -9.79 4.41 -5.52
N PHE A 61 -9.02 3.42 -5.98
CA PHE A 61 -8.99 3.04 -7.38
C PHE A 61 -9.04 1.52 -7.59
N ARG A 62 -9.39 1.12 -8.82
CA ARG A 62 -9.49 -0.28 -9.25
C ARG A 62 -8.40 -0.65 -10.26
N LEU A 63 -7.34 0.17 -10.36
CA LEU A 63 -6.18 -0.07 -11.21
C LEU A 63 -5.54 -1.43 -10.87
N PRO A 64 -5.44 -2.36 -11.84
CA PRO A 64 -4.74 -3.64 -11.66
C PRO A 64 -3.21 -3.47 -11.64
N ALA A 65 -2.70 -2.57 -12.49
CA ALA A 65 -1.27 -2.30 -12.63
C ALA A 65 -0.63 -1.78 -11.33
N SER A 66 0.69 -1.97 -11.22
CA SER A 66 1.46 -1.44 -10.10
C SER A 66 1.49 0.08 -10.11
N SER A 67 1.38 0.69 -8.93
CA SER A 67 1.59 2.13 -8.77
C SER A 67 2.40 2.45 -7.52
N ALA A 68 3.06 3.62 -7.50
CA ALA A 68 3.78 4.08 -6.32
C ALA A 68 2.82 4.24 -5.12
N MET A 69 1.59 4.73 -5.37
CA MET A 69 0.56 4.88 -4.35
C MET A 69 0.15 3.52 -3.74
N ALA A 70 -0.23 2.55 -4.57
CA ALA A 70 -0.62 1.24 -4.06
C ALA A 70 0.56 0.49 -3.43
N THR A 71 1.79 0.72 -3.91
CA THR A 71 3.02 0.18 -3.29
C THR A 71 3.27 0.76 -1.91
N SER A 72 2.99 2.06 -1.71
CA SER A 72 2.99 2.68 -0.39
C SER A 72 2.04 1.94 0.57
N VAL A 73 0.79 1.72 0.15
CA VAL A 73 -0.20 0.97 0.93
C VAL A 73 0.25 -0.46 1.22
N GLY A 74 0.81 -1.18 0.25
CA GLY A 74 1.32 -2.53 0.47
C GLY A 74 2.44 -2.60 1.52
N LEU A 75 3.34 -1.62 1.51
CA LEU A 75 4.39 -1.49 2.52
C LEU A 75 3.82 -1.10 3.90
N GLN A 76 2.74 -0.32 3.97
CA GLN A 76 2.03 -0.05 5.24
C GLN A 76 1.55 -1.36 5.89
N TYR A 77 0.91 -2.27 5.13
CA TYR A 77 0.51 -3.58 5.67
C TYR A 77 1.71 -4.41 6.15
N ALA A 78 2.77 -4.48 5.34
CA ALA A 78 3.96 -5.26 5.69
C ALA A 78 4.63 -4.74 6.97
N VAL A 79 4.80 -3.42 7.09
CA VAL A 79 5.40 -2.78 8.26
C VAL A 79 4.49 -2.88 9.49
N ALA A 80 3.17 -2.75 9.33
CA ALA A 80 2.21 -2.87 10.44
C ALA A 80 2.28 -4.21 11.18
N VAL A 81 2.67 -5.28 10.48
CA VAL A 81 2.86 -6.62 11.07
C VAL A 81 4.32 -6.96 11.40
N GLY A 82 5.22 -5.98 11.32
CA GLY A 82 6.64 -6.15 11.68
C GLY A 82 7.45 -7.00 10.69
N THR A 83 7.06 -7.01 9.41
CA THR A 83 7.77 -7.78 8.37
C THR A 83 9.19 -7.27 8.19
N PRO A 84 10.24 -8.10 8.27
CA PRO A 84 11.62 -7.66 8.14
C PRO A 84 11.93 -7.16 6.71
N PRO A 85 12.91 -6.26 6.55
CA PRO A 85 13.24 -5.68 5.25
C PRO A 85 13.77 -6.71 4.24
N GLU A 86 14.35 -7.82 4.69
CA GLU A 86 14.82 -8.93 3.83
C GLU A 86 13.67 -9.79 3.29
N HIS A 87 12.44 -9.61 3.77
CA HIS A 87 11.32 -10.42 3.32
C HIS A 87 11.04 -10.19 1.81
N PRO A 88 10.78 -11.24 1.00
CA PRO A 88 10.61 -11.11 -0.45
C PRO A 88 9.56 -10.09 -0.88
N ILE A 89 8.47 -9.95 -0.12
CA ILE A 89 7.42 -8.94 -0.39
C ILE A 89 7.99 -7.52 -0.31
N VAL A 90 8.80 -7.24 0.73
CA VAL A 90 9.41 -5.92 0.93
C VAL A 90 10.47 -5.69 -0.13
N GLN A 91 11.37 -6.66 -0.35
CA GLN A 91 12.41 -6.57 -1.38
C GLN A 91 11.84 -6.32 -2.79
N GLY A 92 10.76 -7.01 -3.16
CA GLY A 92 10.07 -6.77 -4.43
C GLY A 92 9.54 -5.35 -4.54
N ALA A 93 8.90 -4.84 -3.49
CA ALA A 93 8.38 -3.48 -3.46
C ALA A 93 9.51 -2.43 -3.55
N ILE A 94 10.60 -2.61 -2.82
CA ILE A 94 11.77 -1.73 -2.86
C ILE A 94 12.40 -1.73 -4.26
N GLN A 95 12.55 -2.91 -4.89
CA GLN A 95 13.07 -3.01 -6.25
C GLN A 95 12.18 -2.29 -7.27
N TYR A 96 10.85 -2.42 -7.14
CA TYR A 96 9.90 -1.67 -7.95
C TYR A 96 10.09 -0.15 -7.80
N LEU A 97 10.23 0.34 -6.56
CA LEU A 97 10.45 1.76 -6.29
C LEU A 97 11.76 2.27 -6.89
N VAL A 98 12.86 1.52 -6.74
CA VAL A 98 14.15 1.88 -7.37
C VAL A 98 14.02 1.93 -8.89
N ASN A 99 13.31 0.98 -9.50
CA ASN A 99 13.16 0.90 -10.95
C ASN A 99 12.23 1.96 -11.55
N THR A 100 11.32 2.52 -10.76
CA THR A 100 10.28 3.45 -11.23
C THR A 100 10.53 4.91 -10.85
N TYR A 101 11.58 5.16 -10.07
CA TYR A 101 11.98 6.51 -9.69
C TYR A 101 12.34 7.37 -10.90
N GLN A 102 11.78 8.58 -10.95
CA GLN A 102 12.09 9.58 -11.97
C GLN A 102 13.15 10.52 -11.42
N ALA A 103 14.40 10.27 -11.80
CA ALA A 103 15.53 11.13 -11.45
C ALA A 103 15.39 12.54 -12.04
N GLU A 104 14.71 12.67 -13.19
CA GLU A 104 14.30 13.97 -13.71
C GLU A 104 13.06 14.45 -12.95
N GLY A 105 13.26 15.37 -12.01
CA GLY A 105 12.21 15.92 -11.14
C GLY A 105 12.09 15.24 -9.78
N ASP A 106 13.01 14.34 -9.43
CA ASP A 106 13.19 13.73 -8.11
C ASP A 106 11.92 13.13 -7.47
N TYR A 107 11.12 12.37 -8.23
CA TYR A 107 9.81 11.91 -7.76
C TYR A 107 9.42 10.50 -8.22
N TRP A 108 8.42 9.92 -7.56
CA TRP A 108 7.67 8.77 -8.08
C TRP A 108 6.32 9.23 -8.64
N PRO A 109 5.99 8.87 -9.88
CA PRO A 109 4.63 8.97 -10.37
C PRO A 109 3.67 8.22 -9.45
N ALA A 110 2.76 8.94 -8.80
CA ALA A 110 1.78 8.32 -7.90
C ALA A 110 0.96 7.21 -8.59
N LEU A 111 0.56 7.46 -9.84
CA LEU A 111 -0.24 6.58 -10.69
C LEU A 111 0.17 6.68 -12.17
N PRO A 112 0.06 5.60 -12.96
CA PRO A 112 0.12 5.67 -14.43
C PRO A 112 -1.15 6.33 -15.01
N LEU A 113 -1.11 6.75 -16.29
CA LEU A 113 -2.29 7.27 -17.00
C LEU A 113 -3.42 6.24 -17.13
N GLU A 114 -3.06 4.95 -17.14
CA GLU A 114 -3.98 3.81 -17.19
C GLU A 114 -5.05 3.86 -16.09
N VAL A 115 -4.84 4.58 -14.98
CA VAL A 115 -5.87 4.74 -13.95
C VAL A 115 -7.20 5.29 -14.50
N ASN A 116 -7.14 6.11 -15.55
CA ASN A 116 -8.32 6.70 -16.19
C ASN A 116 -9.23 5.64 -16.82
N ASP A 117 -8.68 4.47 -17.17
CA ASP A 117 -9.40 3.35 -17.81
C ASP A 117 -10.07 2.43 -16.77
N HIS A 118 -9.90 2.69 -15.47
CA HIS A 118 -10.46 1.91 -14.38
C HIS A 118 -11.31 2.76 -13.44
N PRO A 119 -12.30 2.20 -12.73
CA PRO A 119 -13.02 2.97 -11.71
C PRO A 119 -12.06 3.54 -10.66
N HIS A 120 -12.13 4.85 -10.44
CA HIS A 120 -11.31 5.58 -9.48
C HIS A 120 -12.07 6.78 -8.91
N ALA A 121 -11.69 7.23 -7.71
CA ALA A 121 -12.17 8.48 -7.16
C ALA A 121 -11.70 9.66 -8.02
N PHE A 122 -12.52 10.70 -8.18
CA PHE A 122 -12.30 11.76 -9.18
C PHE A 122 -10.95 12.50 -9.05
N TRP A 123 -10.35 12.53 -7.85
CA TRP A 123 -9.04 13.15 -7.61
C TRP A 123 -7.85 12.34 -8.13
N TRP A 124 -8.06 11.08 -8.51
CA TRP A 124 -7.02 10.24 -9.12
C TRP A 124 -6.96 10.33 -10.64
N GLY A 125 -7.98 10.94 -11.27
CA GLY A 125 -7.99 11.17 -12.71
C GLY A 125 -6.88 12.15 -13.11
N ARG A 126 -6.17 11.86 -14.20
CA ARG A 126 -5.03 12.70 -14.61
C ARG A 126 -4.78 12.73 -16.12
N ASP A 127 -4.46 13.89 -16.65
CA ASP A 127 -4.18 14.08 -18.08
C ASP A 127 -2.71 13.83 -18.46
N SER A 128 -1.80 13.96 -17.49
CA SER A 128 -0.37 13.75 -17.68
C SER A 128 0.30 13.16 -16.44
N VAL A 129 1.42 12.47 -16.66
CA VAL A 129 2.35 12.07 -15.59
C VAL A 129 3.44 13.13 -15.51
N ALA A 130 3.41 13.93 -14.46
CA ALA A 130 4.40 14.96 -14.17
C ALA A 130 4.69 15.00 -12.68
N ALA A 131 5.84 15.59 -12.33
CA ALA A 131 6.20 15.86 -10.95
C ALA A 131 5.13 16.77 -10.32
N PRO A 132 4.69 16.50 -9.08
CA PRO A 132 3.87 17.47 -8.37
C PRO A 132 4.67 18.77 -8.19
N PRO A 133 4.03 19.96 -8.26
CA PRO A 133 4.74 21.20 -7.94
C PRO A 133 5.32 21.13 -6.52
N GLU A 134 6.53 21.66 -6.30
CA GLU A 134 7.32 21.53 -5.05
C GLU A 134 6.53 21.89 -3.78
N GLU A 135 5.61 22.85 -3.86
CA GLU A 135 4.80 23.31 -2.72
C GLU A 135 3.62 22.39 -2.38
N ALA A 136 3.26 21.44 -3.25
CA ALA A 136 1.92 20.89 -3.26
C ALA A 136 1.75 19.47 -2.70
N TRP A 137 2.69 18.53 -2.84
CA TRP A 137 2.34 17.15 -2.47
C TRP A 137 3.51 16.18 -2.30
N ALA A 138 3.78 15.80 -1.04
CA ALA A 138 4.81 14.81 -0.71
C ALA A 138 4.31 13.35 -0.77
N ASN A 139 3.02 13.11 -1.01
CA ASN A 139 2.43 11.76 -1.03
C ASN A 139 2.43 11.17 -2.46
N PRO A 140 2.99 9.97 -2.70
CA PRO A 140 3.50 9.02 -1.70
C PRO A 140 5.00 9.19 -1.40
N SER A 141 5.73 10.01 -2.15
CA SER A 141 7.20 10.12 -2.11
C SER A 141 7.84 10.16 -0.71
N ALA A 142 7.31 10.94 0.25
CA ALA A 142 7.86 11.02 1.59
C ALA A 142 7.78 9.69 2.35
N GLU A 143 6.66 8.97 2.22
CA GLU A 143 6.49 7.64 2.83
C GLU A 143 7.41 6.61 2.16
N LEU A 144 7.53 6.67 0.83
CA LEU A 144 8.42 5.80 0.04
C LEU A 144 9.89 5.97 0.42
N VAL A 145 10.36 7.20 0.63
CA VAL A 145 11.71 7.46 1.16
C VAL A 145 11.90 6.83 2.54
N GLY A 146 10.87 6.89 3.39
CA GLY A 146 10.86 6.20 4.69
C GLY A 146 11.07 4.69 4.54
N TYR A 147 10.42 4.06 3.56
CA TYR A 147 10.58 2.63 3.29
C TYR A 147 11.93 2.27 2.66
N LEU A 148 12.47 3.11 1.78
CA LEU A 148 13.84 2.93 1.28
C LEU A 148 14.87 3.01 2.41
N HIS A 149 14.68 3.94 3.36
CA HIS A 149 15.51 4.01 4.56
C HIS A 149 15.32 2.78 5.46
N TYR A 150 14.08 2.33 5.65
CA TYR A 150 13.77 1.11 6.40
C TYR A 150 14.49 -0.12 5.82
N ALA A 151 14.54 -0.24 4.49
CA ALA A 151 15.16 -1.36 3.79
C ALA A 151 16.68 -1.21 3.55
N ARG A 152 17.29 -0.10 3.96
CA ARG A 152 18.71 0.22 3.71
C ARG A 152 19.70 -0.83 4.22
N ALA A 153 19.33 -1.64 5.22
CA ALA A 153 20.20 -2.70 5.73
C ALA A 153 20.29 -3.92 4.79
N SER A 154 19.49 -3.95 3.73
CA SER A 154 19.26 -5.11 2.87
C SER A 154 19.55 -4.85 1.38
N VAL A 155 20.10 -3.68 1.02
CA VAL A 155 20.50 -3.29 -0.35
C VAL A 155 22.01 -3.10 -0.43
#